data_AF-A0A7X4DV85-F1
#
_entry.id   AF-A0A7X4DV85-F1
#
_cell.length_a   1.000
_cell.length_b   1.000
_cell.length_c   1.000
_cell.angle_alpha   90.00
_cell.angle_beta   90.00
_cell.angle_gamma   90.00
#
_symmetry.space_group_name_H-M   'P 1'
#
loop_
_entity.id
_entity.type
_entity.pdbx_description
1 polymer ?
#
loop_
_entity_poly.entity_id
_entity_poly.type
_entity_poly.pdbx_seq_one_letter_code
_entity_poly.pdbx_strand_id
1 'polypeptide(L)'
;MVLNASVFGERNRDGLANFRTRTRGLSLGASRDLPRAFTVGLEASLNRTRYDEPDALRVSDGGRQEDRTIGLNMNLTKRDLTIRGFSPRLTLGRSVRKSNASFADFKRTFGEISFVRQF
;
A
#
# COMPACT_ATOMS: atom_id res chain seq x y z
N MET A 1 -18.59 -1.51 13.11
CA MET A 1 -17.59 -0.68 12.41
C MET A 1 -16.27 -0.91 13.11
N VAL A 2 -15.24 -1.30 12.38
CA VAL A 2 -13.90 -1.60 12.93
C VAL A 2 -12.93 -0.57 12.37
N LEU A 3 -12.16 0.06 13.25
CA LEU A 3 -11.10 0.98 12.88
C LEU A 3 -9.77 0.26 13.10
N ASN A 4 -8.91 0.30 12.11
CA ASN A 4 -7.56 -0.26 12.16
C ASN A 4 -6.56 0.86 11.89
N ALA A 5 -5.62 1.05 12.79
CA ALA A 5 -4.46 1.89 12.57
C ALA A 5 -3.22 1.01 12.67
N SER A 6 -2.37 1.06 11.65
CA SER A 6 -1.12 0.34 11.64
C SER A 6 0.02 1.27 11.24
N VAL A 7 1.07 1.25 12.06
CA VAL A 7 2.33 1.91 11.76
C VAL A 7 3.30 0.82 11.33
N PHE A 8 3.87 0.97 10.14
CA PHE A 8 4.87 0.04 9.62
C PHE A 8 6.23 0.72 9.65
N GLY A 9 7.10 0.26 10.55
CA GLY A 9 8.46 0.74 10.72
C GLY A 9 9.49 -0.19 10.06
N GLU A 10 10.40 0.42 9.28
CA GLU A 10 11.70 -0.09 8.83
C GLU A 10 11.74 -1.54 8.33
N ARG A 11 11.41 -1.72 7.04
CA ARG A 11 11.96 -2.84 6.26
C ARG A 11 13.31 -2.42 5.69
N ASN A 12 14.41 -2.81 6.34
CA ASN A 12 15.71 -2.90 5.67
C ASN A 12 15.65 -4.12 4.75
N ARG A 13 15.67 -3.89 3.44
CA ARG A 13 15.93 -4.96 2.48
C ARG A 13 17.41 -4.90 2.14
N ASP A 14 18.19 -5.75 2.80
CA ASP A 14 19.60 -5.99 2.47
C ASP A 14 19.64 -7.01 1.33
N GLY A 15 19.29 -6.56 0.12
CA GLY A 15 19.21 -7.39 -1.06
C GLY A 15 20.00 -6.77 -2.20
N LEU A 16 21.18 -7.34 -2.45
CA LEU A 16 22.21 -6.94 -3.40
C LEU A 16 23.05 -5.75 -2.89
N ALA A 17 24.37 -5.96 -2.88
CA ALA A 17 25.37 -5.07 -2.31
C ALA A 17 25.07 -3.58 -2.58
N ASN A 18 25.00 -2.80 -1.50
CA ASN A 18 25.01 -1.33 -1.41
C ASN A 18 23.69 -0.53 -1.38
N PHE A 19 22.50 -1.11 -1.59
CA PHE A 19 21.26 -0.31 -1.59
C PHE A 19 20.50 -0.33 -0.25
N ARG A 20 20.88 0.56 0.68
CA ARG A 20 20.11 0.74 1.92
C ARG A 20 18.85 1.56 1.66
N THR A 21 17.70 0.89 1.73
CA THR A 21 16.37 1.49 1.57
C THR A 21 15.67 1.57 2.92
N ARG A 22 15.28 2.77 3.35
CA ARG A 22 14.50 2.96 4.58
C ARG A 22 13.08 3.39 4.23
N THR A 23 12.13 2.47 4.40
CA THR A 23 10.70 2.76 4.25
C THR A 23 10.04 2.92 5.61
N ARG A 24 9.28 4.01 5.77
CA ARG A 24 8.38 4.24 6.91
C ARG A 24 6.97 4.43 6.37
N GLY A 25 6.02 3.72 6.94
CA GLY A 25 4.63 3.72 6.50
C GLY A 25 3.66 3.94 7.65
N LEU A 26 2.58 4.66 7.35
CA LEU A 26 1.40 4.74 8.19
C LEU A 26 0.20 4.32 7.34
N SER A 27 -0.66 3.47 7.88
CA SER A 27 -1.94 3.14 7.27
C SER A 27 -3.07 3.26 8.28
N LEU A 28 -4.18 3.79 7.80
CA LEU A 28 -5.41 3.97 8.55
C LEU A 28 -6.54 3.37 7.72
N GLY A 29 -7.29 2.47 8.33
CA GLY A 29 -8.38 1.78 7.70
C GLY A 29 -9.64 1.76 8.55
N ALA A 30 -10.78 1.77 7.90
CA ALA A 30 -12.09 1.58 8.51
C ALA A 30 -12.84 0.53 7.72
N SER A 31 -13.53 -0.37 8.42
CA SER A 31 -14.43 -1.32 7.80
C SER A 31 -15.79 -1.34 8.48
N ARG A 32 -16.81 -1.69 7.71
CA ARG A 32 -18.18 -1.80 8.18
C ARG A 32 -18.85 -2.98 7.49
N ASP A 33 -19.54 -3.77 8.30
CA ASP A 33 -20.46 -4.77 7.81
C ASP A 33 -21.76 -4.11 7.36
N LEU A 34 -22.18 -4.48 6.17
CA LEU A 34 -23.39 -4.06 5.50
C LEU A 34 -24.39 -5.23 5.49
N PRO A 35 -25.68 -4.94 5.26
CA PRO A 35 -26.69 -5.98 5.06
C PRO A 35 -26.29 -6.97 3.95
N ARG A 36 -26.85 -8.18 3.99
CA ARG A 36 -26.53 -9.28 3.05
C ARG A 36 -25.07 -9.74 3.10
N ALA A 37 -24.47 -9.72 4.30
CA ALA A 37 -23.14 -10.27 4.57
C ALA A 37 -22.01 -9.64 3.72
N PHE A 38 -22.17 -8.38 3.31
CA PHE A 38 -21.08 -7.62 2.69
C PHE A 38 -20.26 -6.93 3.77
N THR A 39 -18.93 -6.95 3.62
CA THR A 39 -18.03 -6.12 4.42
C THR A 39 -17.32 -5.16 3.48
N VAL A 40 -17.49 -3.86 3.73
CA VAL A 40 -16.76 -2.81 3.02
C VAL A 40 -15.64 -2.30 3.90
N GLY A 41 -14.45 -2.15 3.33
CA GLY A 41 -13.29 -1.53 3.95
C GLY A 41 -12.77 -0.40 3.09
N LEU A 42 -12.24 0.62 3.74
CA LEU A 42 -11.43 1.67 3.13
C LEU A 42 -10.12 1.76 3.91
N GLU A 43 -9.01 1.90 3.20
CA GLU A 43 -7.67 2.02 3.79
C GLU A 43 -6.89 3.10 3.06
N ALA A 44 -6.38 4.08 3.81
CA ALA A 44 -5.44 5.06 3.32
C ALA A 44 -4.04 4.74 3.86
N SER A 45 -3.03 4.81 3.01
CA SER A 45 -1.63 4.60 3.39
C SER A 45 -0.76 5.77 2.94
N LEU A 46 0.20 6.12 3.78
CA LEU A 46 1.24 7.08 3.50
C LEU A 46 2.59 6.41 3.76
N ASN A 47 3.37 6.23 2.71
CA ASN A 47 4.69 5.63 2.77
C ASN A 47 5.74 6.65 2.33
N ARG A 48 6.83 6.72 3.08
CA ARG A 48 8.01 7.51 2.76
C ARG A 48 9.19 6.56 2.66
N THR A 49 9.79 6.50 1.48
CA THR A 49 10.98 5.68 1.22
C THR A 49 12.15 6.61 0.96
N ARG A 50 13.21 6.46 1.74
CA ARG A 50 14.48 7.17 1.54
C ARG A 50 15.54 6.19 1.08
N TYR A 51 16.34 6.62 0.12
CA TYR A 51 17.48 5.89 -0.39
C TYR A 51 18.75 6.64 0.05
N ASP A 52 19.70 5.93 0.65
CA ASP A 52 20.86 6.56 1.30
C ASP A 52 21.93 7.07 0.31
N GLU A 53 22.02 6.50 -0.89
CA GLU A 53 22.93 6.98 -1.94
C GLU A 53 22.23 7.97 -2.91
N PRO A 54 22.84 9.13 -3.19
CA PRO A 54 22.35 10.06 -4.19
C PRO A 54 22.61 9.49 -5.60
N ASP A 55 21.55 9.15 -6.34
CA ASP A 55 21.66 8.92 -7.79
C ASP A 55 21.80 10.30 -8.47
N ALA A 56 23.04 10.80 -8.53
CA ALA A 56 23.39 12.13 -9.04
C ALA A 56 22.94 12.37 -10.50
N LEU A 57 22.61 11.29 -11.24
CA LEU A 57 22.08 11.37 -12.60
C LEU A 57 20.57 11.60 -12.65
N ARG A 58 19.85 11.30 -11.56
CA ARG A 58 18.39 11.39 -11.49
C ARG A 58 17.87 12.45 -10.53
N VAL A 59 18.64 12.82 -9.51
CA VAL A 59 18.25 13.84 -8.52
C VAL A 59 18.97 15.16 -8.84
N SER A 60 18.20 16.15 -9.32
CA SER A 60 18.75 17.40 -9.88
C SER A 60 19.49 18.30 -8.88
N ASP A 61 19.37 18.06 -7.57
CA ASP A 61 20.07 18.83 -6.52
C ASP A 61 21.27 18.08 -5.89
N GLY A 62 21.61 16.87 -6.38
CA GLY A 62 22.67 16.04 -5.81
C GLY A 62 22.34 15.44 -4.43
N GLY A 63 21.11 15.61 -3.95
CA GLY A 63 20.61 15.11 -2.67
C GLY A 63 20.15 13.65 -2.71
N ARG A 64 19.72 13.16 -1.54
CA ARG A 64 19.21 11.80 -1.39
C ARG A 64 17.88 11.63 -2.11
N GLN A 65 17.68 10.50 -2.79
CA GLN A 65 16.38 10.18 -3.37
C GLN A 65 15.35 9.92 -2.26
N GLU A 66 14.17 10.52 -2.41
CA GLU A 66 13.04 10.35 -1.51
C GLU A 66 11.75 10.16 -2.31
N ASP A 67 11.07 9.04 -2.05
CA ASP A 67 9.77 8.73 -2.61
C ASP A 67 8.69 8.88 -1.54
N ARG A 68 7.65 9.66 -1.85
CA ARG A 68 6.43 9.75 -1.06
C ARG A 68 5.29 9.08 -1.83
N THR A 69 4.78 7.98 -1.27
CA THR A 69 3.66 7.24 -1.84
C THR A 69 2.42 7.43 -0.97
N ILE A 70 1.32 7.83 -1.60
CA ILE A 70 -0.01 7.88 -0.98
C ILE A 70 -0.86 6.81 -1.66
N GLY A 71 -1.43 5.91 -0.88
CA GLY A 71 -2.31 4.85 -1.34
C GLY A 71 -3.71 5.00 -0.76
N LEU A 72 -4.72 4.66 -1.56
CA LEU A 72 -6.10 4.48 -1.12
C LEU A 72 -6.60 3.16 -1.68
N ASN A 73 -7.07 2.29 -0.79
CA ASN A 73 -7.65 1.00 -1.14
C ASN A 73 -9.09 0.93 -0.63
N MET A 74 -9.94 0.31 -1.43
CA MET A 74 -11.31 -0.06 -1.09
C MET A 74 -11.46 -1.56 -1.23
N ASN A 75 -12.11 -2.18 -0.25
CA ASN A 75 -12.19 -3.61 -0.11
C ASN A 75 -13.68 -3.94 -0.01
N LEU A 76 -14.18 -4.84 -0.85
CA LEU A 76 -15.54 -5.36 -0.77
C LEU A 76 -15.44 -6.87 -0.64
N THR A 77 -15.88 -7.40 0.50
CA THR A 77 -15.89 -8.85 0.76
C THR A 77 -17.33 -9.32 0.84
N LYS A 78 -17.65 -10.41 0.16
CA LYS A 78 -18.97 -11.04 0.23
C LYS A 78 -18.87 -12.32 1.06
N ARG A 79 -19.32 -12.27 2.32
CA ARG A 79 -19.09 -13.34 3.32
C ARG A 79 -20.10 -14.50 3.22
N ASP A 80 -21.31 -14.24 2.72
CA ASP A 80 -22.32 -15.28 2.44
C ASP A 80 -21.94 -16.16 1.24
N LEU A 81 -21.20 -15.61 0.27
CA LEU A 81 -20.65 -16.37 -0.84
C LEU A 81 -19.36 -17.05 -0.40
N THR A 82 -19.46 -18.31 0.02
CA THR A 82 -18.30 -19.10 0.46
C THR A 82 -18.11 -20.32 -0.44
N ILE A 83 -16.93 -20.44 -1.05
CA ILE A 83 -16.53 -21.59 -1.85
C ILE A 83 -15.43 -22.31 -1.09
N ARG A 84 -15.72 -23.51 -0.57
CA ARG A 84 -14.77 -24.34 0.21
C ARG A 84 -14.09 -23.59 1.39
N GLY A 85 -14.84 -22.72 2.08
CA GLY A 85 -14.32 -21.93 3.21
C GLY A 85 -13.63 -20.62 2.82
N PHE A 86 -13.65 -20.24 1.54
CA PHE A 86 -13.11 -18.97 1.06
C PHE A 86 -14.22 -18.03 0.58
N SER A 87 -14.16 -16.78 1.01
CA SER A 87 -15.02 -15.71 0.51
C SER A 87 -14.31 -14.85 -0.52
N PRO A 88 -14.97 -14.49 -1.62
CA PRO A 88 -14.40 -13.57 -2.58
C PRO A 88 -14.34 -12.15 -1.99
N ARG A 89 -13.21 -11.52 -2.24
CA ARG A 89 -12.92 -10.12 -1.94
C ARG A 89 -12.49 -9.43 -3.22
N LEU A 90 -13.15 -8.32 -3.52
CA LEU A 90 -12.70 -7.36 -4.53
C LEU A 90 -11.95 -6.25 -3.82
N THR A 91 -10.73 -5.97 -4.27
CA THR A 91 -9.93 -4.84 -3.83
C THR A 91 -9.71 -3.90 -4.99
N LEU A 92 -10.02 -2.62 -4.81
CA LEU A 92 -9.71 -1.55 -5.75
C LEU A 92 -8.71 -0.61 -5.09
N GLY A 93 -7.59 -0.37 -5.73
CA GLY A 93 -6.52 0.43 -5.18
C GLY A 93 -6.05 1.51 -6.13
N ARG A 94 -5.71 2.66 -5.56
CA ARG A 94 -5.04 3.76 -6.26
C ARG A 94 -3.85 4.23 -5.44
N SER A 95 -2.68 4.29 -6.05
CA SER A 95 -1.48 4.81 -5.42
C SER A 95 -0.81 5.86 -6.29
N VAL A 96 -0.40 6.96 -5.67
CA VAL A 96 0.37 8.02 -6.29
C VAL A 96 1.72 8.10 -5.58
N ARG A 97 2.81 7.92 -6.32
CA ARG A 97 4.16 8.14 -5.85
C ARG A 97 4.69 9.42 -6.46
N LYS A 98 5.13 10.33 -5.59
CA LYS A 98 5.96 11.48 -5.96
C LYS A 98 7.39 11.20 -5.56
N SER A 99 8.33 11.46 -6.45
CA SER A 99 9.76 11.33 -6.20
C SER A 99 10.47 12.64 -6.52
N ASN A 100 11.58 12.90 -5.83
CA ASN A 100 12.50 13.98 -6.23
C ASN A 100 13.43 13.57 -7.37
N ALA A 101 13.44 12.29 -7.76
CA ALA A 101 14.14 11.82 -8.95
C ALA A 101 13.34 12.15 -10.22
N SER A 102 14.01 12.71 -11.23
CA SER A 102 13.43 13.01 -12.54
C SER A 102 12.82 11.75 -13.15
N PHE A 103 11.60 11.88 -13.68
CA PHE A 103 10.83 10.79 -14.33
C PHE A 103 10.47 9.59 -13.45
N ALA A 104 10.56 9.69 -12.12
CA ALA A 104 10.23 8.60 -11.19
C ALA A 104 8.80 8.68 -10.58
N ASP A 105 8.07 9.74 -10.90
CA ASP A 105 6.65 9.91 -10.56
C ASP A 105 5.80 8.82 -11.22
N PHE A 106 4.95 8.18 -10.42
CA PHE A 106 4.12 7.09 -10.90
C PHE A 106 2.73 7.12 -10.29
N LYS A 107 1.72 6.81 -11.12
CA LYS A 107 0.33 6.62 -10.71
C LYS A 107 -0.08 5.20 -11.06
N ARG A 108 -0.54 4.46 -10.06
CA ARG A 108 -1.09 3.12 -10.22
C ARG A 108 -2.57 3.12 -9.88
N THR A 109 -3.37 2.49 -10.72
CA THR A 109 -4.71 2.04 -10.38
C THR A 109 -4.74 0.54 -10.63
N PHE A 110 -5.30 -0.22 -9.70
CA PHE A 110 -5.42 -1.66 -9.85
C PHE A 110 -6.75 -2.16 -9.27
N GLY A 111 -7.21 -3.28 -9.82
CA GLY A 111 -8.29 -4.08 -9.26
C GLY A 111 -7.79 -5.51 -9.06
N GLU A 112 -8.07 -6.07 -7.90
CA GLU A 112 -7.66 -7.42 -7.52
C GLU A 112 -8.89 -8.19 -7.02
N ILE A 113 -9.01 -9.43 -7.45
CA ILE A 113 -9.98 -10.38 -6.90
C ILE A 113 -9.18 -11.43 -6.14
N SER A 114 -9.48 -11.53 -4.85
CA SER A 114 -8.78 -12.41 -3.91
C SER A 114 -9.77 -13.27 -3.13
N PHE A 115 -9.35 -14.45 -2.71
CA PHE A 115 -10.14 -15.36 -1.91
C PHE A 115 -9.61 -15.37 -0.47
N VAL A 116 -10.44 -14.98 0.49
CA VAL A 116 -10.05 -14.87 1.90
C VAL A 116 -10.66 -16.03 2.68
N ARG A 117 -9.80 -16.78 3.39
CA ARG A 117 -10.24 -17.89 4.24
C ARG A 117 -11.04 -17.35 5.44
N GLN A 118 -12.23 -17.92 5.66
CA GLN A 118 -12.99 -17.68 6.89
C GLN A 118 -12.39 -18.52 8.02
N PHE A 119 -12.18 -17.92 9.18
CA PHE A 119 -11.75 -18.57 10.42
C PHE A 119 -12.91 -18.57 11.41
#